data_AF-A0A813SS24-F1
#
_entry.id   AF-A0A813SS24-F1
#
_cell.length_a   1.000
_cell.length_b   1.000
_cell.length_c   1.000
_cell.angle_alpha   90.00
_cell.angle_beta   90.00
_cell.angle_gamma   90.00
#
_symmetry.space_group_name_H-M   'P 1'
#
loop_
_entity.id
_entity.type
_entity.pdbx_description
1 polymer ?
#
loop_
_entity_poly.entity_id
_entity_poly.type
_entity_poly.pdbx_seq_one_letter_code
_entity_poly.pdbx_strand_id
1 'polypeptide(L)'
;MSLVYANGLFNSSSNIYVTGLGKINDNKTAYDLFAHPKFIYEYKTRTELYEYPTLKKLENFCFHNNASFVWYAHSKGSSHSFDFVVSWRAVLNYFVLEQWQLCYKLLSSTNYTTCGAILAYDRVRKPGWNTYYAGNMWWAKCSHVNRLTRIDKFDQKDRYMTEIYVTSEPNIGHFNCHYINLHLPISFNKQNASCAINYPLWWAR
;
A
#
# COMPACT_ATOMS: atom_id res chain seq x y z
N MET A 1 -11.40 -7.53 -3.57
CA MET A 1 -12.60 -6.70 -3.30
C MET A 1 -13.41 -7.20 -2.12
N SER A 2 -13.70 -8.50 -2.02
CA SER A 2 -14.41 -9.10 -0.87
C SER A 2 -13.89 -8.63 0.50
N LEU A 3 -12.58 -8.52 0.69
CA LEU A 3 -11.98 -8.09 1.95
C LEU A 3 -12.35 -6.65 2.36
N VAL A 4 -12.40 -5.73 1.40
CA VAL A 4 -12.71 -4.31 1.68
C VAL A 4 -14.19 -4.15 2.07
N TYR A 5 -15.06 -4.96 1.48
CA TYR A 5 -16.47 -5.03 1.86
C TYR A 5 -16.66 -5.70 3.23
N ALA A 6 -16.07 -6.87 3.45
CA ALA A 6 -16.29 -7.70 4.63
C ALA A 6 -15.88 -7.03 5.95
N ASN A 7 -14.86 -6.17 5.93
CA ASN A 7 -14.32 -5.55 7.13
C ASN A 7 -14.79 -4.09 7.34
N GLY A 8 -15.78 -3.63 6.58
CA GLY A 8 -16.35 -2.28 6.70
C GLY A 8 -15.47 -1.14 6.16
N LEU A 9 -14.29 -1.45 5.61
CA LEU A 9 -13.40 -0.45 5.00
C LEU A 9 -14.06 0.25 3.81
N PHE A 10 -14.84 -0.49 3.02
CA PHE A 10 -15.61 0.07 1.90
C PHE A 10 -16.60 1.14 2.37
N ASN A 11 -17.35 0.85 3.43
CA ASN A 11 -18.35 1.78 3.99
C ASN A 11 -17.66 3.02 4.56
N SER A 12 -16.51 2.83 5.21
CA SER A 12 -15.73 3.89 5.84
C SER A 12 -14.93 4.74 4.84
N SER A 13 -14.71 4.25 3.62
CA SER A 13 -14.03 5.01 2.56
C SER A 13 -15.01 5.93 1.85
N SER A 14 -14.63 7.20 1.66
CA SER A 14 -15.43 8.16 0.88
C SER A 14 -15.41 7.83 -0.61
N ASN A 15 -14.22 7.55 -1.16
CA ASN A 15 -13.99 7.16 -2.54
C ASN A 15 -12.88 6.10 -2.60
N ILE A 16 -12.91 5.24 -3.62
CA ILE A 16 -11.89 4.23 -3.88
C ILE A 16 -11.44 4.37 -5.33
N TYR A 17 -10.22 4.86 -5.52
CA TYR A 17 -9.63 5.04 -6.83
C TYR A 17 -8.96 3.74 -7.28
N VAL A 18 -9.26 3.30 -8.49
CA VAL A 18 -8.72 2.05 -9.04
C VAL A 18 -8.21 2.30 -10.44
N THR A 19 -6.98 1.84 -10.72
CA THR A 19 -6.40 1.85 -12.07
C THR A 19 -6.17 0.40 -12.49
N GLY A 20 -6.82 -0.03 -13.57
CA GLY A 20 -6.50 -1.28 -14.25
C GLY A 20 -5.46 -1.06 -15.35
N LEU A 21 -4.46 -1.95 -15.43
CA LEU A 21 -3.46 -1.97 -16.50
C LEU A 21 -3.54 -3.28 -17.31
N GLY A 22 -3.38 -3.24 -18.64
CA GLY A 22 -3.26 -4.46 -19.46
C GLY A 22 -3.92 -4.41 -20.84
N LYS A 23 -4.37 -5.54 -21.36
CA LYS A 23 -5.36 -5.58 -22.46
C LYS A 23 -6.75 -5.81 -21.87
N ILE A 24 -7.74 -5.06 -22.37
CA ILE A 24 -9.15 -5.33 -22.08
C ILE A 24 -9.52 -6.52 -22.96
N ASN A 25 -9.30 -7.71 -22.46
CA ASN A 25 -10.07 -8.86 -22.91
C ASN A 25 -10.89 -9.26 -21.69
N ASP A 26 -12.20 -9.04 -21.77
CA ASP A 26 -13.23 -9.23 -20.72
C ASP A 26 -13.43 -8.06 -19.74
N ASN A 27 -13.82 -6.88 -20.26
CA ASN A 27 -14.18 -5.70 -19.45
C ASN A 27 -15.50 -5.82 -18.68
N LYS A 28 -16.39 -6.76 -19.06
CA LYS A 28 -17.72 -6.84 -18.44
C LYS A 28 -17.61 -7.10 -16.93
N THR A 29 -16.69 -7.98 -16.54
CA THR A 29 -16.42 -8.34 -15.15
C THR A 29 -15.84 -7.19 -14.33
N ALA A 30 -14.95 -6.36 -14.90
CA ALA A 30 -14.35 -5.24 -14.17
C ALA A 30 -15.35 -4.10 -13.93
N TYR A 31 -16.18 -3.78 -14.93
CA TYR A 31 -17.24 -2.79 -14.77
C TYR A 31 -18.27 -3.21 -13.72
N ASP A 32 -18.71 -4.47 -13.75
CA ASP A 32 -19.67 -4.99 -12.76
C ASP A 32 -19.06 -4.99 -11.35
N LEU A 33 -17.77 -5.34 -11.23
CA LEU A 33 -17.05 -5.33 -9.94
C LEU A 33 -16.90 -3.92 -9.34
N PHE A 34 -16.77 -2.89 -10.18
CA PHE A 34 -16.59 -1.49 -9.76
C PHE A 34 -17.82 -0.61 -10.04
N ALA A 35 -19.01 -1.22 -10.21
CA ALA A 35 -20.22 -0.49 -10.58
C ALA A 35 -20.71 0.50 -9.50
N HIS A 36 -20.30 0.31 -8.24
CA HIS A 36 -20.72 1.20 -7.16
C HIS A 36 -20.09 2.60 -7.31
N PRO A 37 -20.84 3.70 -7.12
CA PRO A 37 -20.37 5.07 -7.38
C PRO A 37 -19.16 5.52 -6.55
N LYS A 38 -18.90 4.85 -5.42
CA LYS A 38 -17.66 5.06 -4.63
C LYS A 38 -16.39 4.64 -5.37
N PHE A 39 -16.49 3.73 -6.35
CA PHE A 39 -15.33 3.36 -7.16
C PHE A 39 -15.15 4.36 -8.28
N ILE A 40 -13.98 4.96 -8.32
CA ILE A 40 -13.53 5.83 -9.41
C ILE A 40 -12.49 5.04 -10.19
N TYR A 41 -12.96 4.27 -11.17
CA TYR A 41 -12.15 3.36 -11.96
C TYR A 41 -11.61 4.03 -13.23
N GLU A 42 -10.34 3.79 -13.54
CA GLU A 42 -9.78 4.06 -14.86
C GLU A 42 -9.04 2.85 -15.41
N TYR A 43 -8.86 2.85 -16.72
CA TYR A 43 -8.12 1.83 -17.43
C TYR A 43 -7.00 2.43 -18.27
N LYS A 44 -5.85 1.76 -18.31
CA LYS A 44 -4.75 2.08 -19.24
C LYS A 44 -4.19 0.81 -19.86
N THR A 45 -3.88 0.86 -21.15
CA THR A 45 -3.38 -0.32 -21.88
C THR A 45 -1.92 -0.67 -21.58
N ARG A 46 -1.18 0.31 -21.06
CA ARG A 46 0.27 0.29 -20.85
C ARG A 46 0.60 -0.29 -19.47
N THR A 47 1.12 -1.51 -19.43
CA THR A 47 1.46 -2.22 -18.18
C THR A 47 2.75 -1.71 -17.53
N GLU A 48 3.61 -1.07 -18.31
CA GLU A 48 4.84 -0.42 -17.85
C GLU A 48 4.59 0.86 -17.04
N LEU A 49 3.32 1.28 -16.89
CA LEU A 49 2.94 2.35 -15.98
C LEU A 49 2.96 1.91 -14.51
N TYR A 50 3.02 0.60 -14.25
CA TYR A 50 3.11 0.03 -12.90
C TYR A 50 2.08 0.64 -11.94
N GLU A 51 2.53 1.14 -10.79
CA GLU A 51 1.67 1.70 -9.73
C GLU A 51 1.48 3.22 -9.86
N TYR A 52 2.22 3.87 -10.77
CA TYR A 52 2.31 5.32 -10.90
C TYR A 52 0.97 6.04 -11.13
N PRO A 53 0.07 5.58 -12.02
CA PRO A 53 -1.21 6.27 -12.24
C PRO A 53 -2.06 6.37 -10.96
N THR A 54 -2.14 5.28 -10.19
CA THR A 54 -2.91 5.26 -8.94
C THR A 54 -2.27 6.15 -7.89
N LEU A 55 -0.93 6.12 -7.75
CA LEU A 55 -0.22 7.00 -6.82
C LEU A 55 -0.39 8.48 -7.20
N LYS A 56 -0.42 8.82 -8.50
CA LYS A 56 -0.70 10.19 -8.95
C LYS A 56 -2.11 10.65 -8.59
N LYS A 57 -3.11 9.76 -8.67
CA LYS A 57 -4.48 10.07 -8.21
C LYS A 57 -4.53 10.28 -6.70
N LEU A 58 -3.86 9.43 -5.94
CA LEU A 58 -3.76 9.54 -4.48
C LEU A 58 -3.09 10.86 -4.08
N GLU A 59 -1.99 11.22 -4.73
CA GLU A 59 -1.30 12.50 -4.55
C GLU A 59 -2.23 13.69 -4.83
N ASN A 60 -2.94 13.67 -5.96
CA ASN A 60 -3.88 14.73 -6.31
C ASN A 60 -5.07 14.82 -5.33
N PHE A 61 -5.56 13.69 -4.82
CA PHE A 61 -6.58 13.67 -3.78
C PHE A 61 -6.05 14.35 -2.51
N CYS A 62 -4.85 13.98 -2.05
CA CYS A 62 -4.29 14.55 -0.82
C CYS A 62 -3.96 16.04 -0.93
N PHE A 63 -3.58 16.52 -2.11
CA PHE A 63 -3.35 17.95 -2.34
C PHE A 63 -4.58 18.79 -1.99
N HIS A 64 -5.79 18.29 -2.28
CA HIS A 64 -7.04 18.97 -2.00
C HIS A 64 -7.67 18.58 -0.65
N ASN A 65 -7.14 17.56 0.04
CA ASN A 65 -7.75 16.96 1.22
C ASN A 65 -6.73 16.75 2.34
N ASN A 66 -6.04 17.82 2.76
CA ASN A 66 -4.88 17.75 3.66
C ASN A 66 -5.15 17.05 5.01
N ALA A 67 -6.37 17.17 5.55
CA ALA A 67 -6.76 16.57 6.83
C ALA A 67 -7.23 15.10 6.71
N SER A 68 -7.30 14.54 5.51
CA SER A 68 -7.77 13.17 5.29
C SER A 68 -6.67 12.12 5.47
N PHE A 69 -7.10 10.87 5.56
CA PHE A 69 -6.23 9.69 5.48
C PHE A 69 -6.50 8.94 4.18
N VAL A 70 -5.45 8.29 3.66
CA VAL A 70 -5.52 7.46 2.46
C VAL A 70 -4.90 6.10 2.74
N TRP A 71 -5.36 5.10 1.99
CA TRP A 71 -4.78 3.77 1.95
C TRP A 71 -4.44 3.39 0.51
N TYR A 72 -3.39 2.60 0.37
CA TYR A 72 -2.86 2.17 -0.90
C TYR A 72 -2.68 0.65 -0.91
N ALA A 73 -3.16 0.04 -1.99
CA ALA A 73 -3.00 -1.38 -2.26
C ALA A 73 -2.90 -1.63 -3.77
N HIS A 74 -2.16 -2.68 -4.14
CA HIS A 74 -2.05 -3.15 -5.52
C HIS A 74 -2.18 -4.67 -5.59
N SER A 75 -2.28 -5.20 -6.81
CA SER A 75 -2.46 -6.64 -7.07
C SER A 75 -1.15 -7.42 -6.88
N LYS A 76 -0.60 -7.48 -5.66
CA LYS A 76 0.63 -8.23 -5.36
C LYS A 76 0.54 -9.67 -5.87
N GLY A 77 1.54 -10.09 -6.64
CA GLY A 77 1.58 -11.44 -7.23
C GLY A 77 0.79 -11.59 -8.55
N SER A 78 0.36 -10.50 -9.18
CA SER A 78 -0.21 -10.55 -10.54
C SER A 78 0.80 -11.01 -11.60
N SER A 79 2.10 -10.79 -11.38
CA SER A 79 3.17 -11.23 -12.30
C SER A 79 3.73 -12.62 -11.98
N HIS A 80 3.66 -13.06 -10.72
CA HIS A 80 4.21 -14.33 -10.24
C HIS A 80 3.39 -14.87 -9.07
N SER A 81 2.97 -16.13 -9.12
CA SER A 81 2.11 -16.78 -8.13
C SER A 81 2.80 -17.96 -7.45
N PHE A 82 3.87 -17.69 -6.71
CA PHE A 82 4.50 -18.69 -5.84
C PHE A 82 3.80 -18.74 -4.48
N ASP A 83 3.85 -19.87 -3.76
CA ASP A 83 3.19 -20.04 -2.45
C ASP A 83 3.61 -18.97 -1.44
N PHE A 84 4.90 -18.60 -1.42
CA PHE A 84 5.38 -17.53 -0.55
C PHE A 84 4.74 -16.16 -0.90
N VAL A 85 4.45 -15.90 -2.18
CA VAL A 85 3.78 -14.66 -2.62
C VAL A 85 2.31 -14.65 -2.19
N VAL A 86 1.66 -15.81 -2.20
CA VAL A 86 0.28 -15.96 -1.71
C VAL A 86 0.20 -15.71 -0.21
N SER A 87 1.07 -16.37 0.58
CA SER A 87 1.17 -16.13 2.03
C SER A 87 1.53 -14.68 2.33
N TRP A 88 2.46 -14.10 1.57
CA TRP A 88 2.83 -12.70 1.73
C TRP A 88 1.68 -11.75 1.46
N ARG A 89 0.93 -11.96 0.38
CA ARG A 89 -0.27 -11.18 0.09
C ARG A 89 -1.32 -11.30 1.20
N ALA A 90 -1.48 -12.47 1.81
CA ALA A 90 -2.38 -12.64 2.94
C ALA A 90 -1.96 -11.78 4.15
N VAL A 91 -0.66 -11.73 4.46
CA VAL A 91 -0.11 -10.85 5.51
C VAL A 91 -0.40 -9.37 5.21
N LEU A 92 -0.11 -8.92 3.99
CA LEU A 92 -0.34 -7.52 3.60
C LEU A 92 -1.83 -7.14 3.69
N ASN A 93 -2.70 -8.00 3.17
CA ASN A 93 -4.15 -7.81 3.21
C ASN A 93 -4.66 -7.75 4.66
N TYR A 94 -4.20 -8.65 5.52
CA TYR A 94 -4.62 -8.68 6.91
C TYR A 94 -4.30 -7.37 7.63
N PHE A 95 -3.05 -6.89 7.57
CA PHE A 95 -2.65 -5.69 8.30
C PHE A 95 -3.19 -4.39 7.70
N VAL A 96 -3.23 -4.30 6.37
CA VAL A 96 -3.57 -3.03 5.69
C VAL A 96 -5.07 -2.89 5.42
N LEU A 97 -5.77 -4.00 5.09
CA LEU A 97 -7.16 -3.96 4.67
C LEU A 97 -8.13 -4.52 5.70
N GLU A 98 -7.79 -5.65 6.36
CA GLU A 98 -8.69 -6.25 7.36
C GLU A 98 -8.60 -5.51 8.70
N GLN A 99 -7.40 -5.21 9.18
CA GLN A 99 -7.12 -4.50 10.44
C GLN A 99 -7.02 -2.98 10.25
N TRP A 100 -7.75 -2.42 9.28
CA TRP A 100 -7.61 -1.02 8.89
C TRP A 100 -7.88 -0.03 10.04
N GLN A 101 -8.75 -0.38 10.99
CA GLN A 101 -9.08 0.44 12.15
C GLN A 101 -7.83 0.72 13.01
N LEU A 102 -6.87 -0.21 13.03
CA LEU A 102 -5.60 -0.01 13.73
C LEU A 102 -4.81 1.13 13.09
N CYS A 103 -4.59 1.08 11.77
CA CYS A 103 -3.92 2.16 11.06
C CYS A 103 -4.67 3.49 11.19
N TYR A 104 -6.01 3.47 11.08
CA TYR A 104 -6.83 4.67 11.29
C TYR A 104 -6.62 5.25 12.69
N LYS A 105 -6.74 4.43 13.74
CA LYS A 105 -6.55 4.87 15.14
C LYS A 105 -5.16 5.48 15.32
N LEU A 106 -4.11 4.79 14.88
CA LEU A 106 -2.72 5.26 15.00
C LEU A 106 -2.51 6.60 14.29
N LEU A 107 -2.94 6.73 13.04
CA LEU A 107 -2.80 7.99 12.31
C LEU A 107 -3.63 9.11 12.97
N SER A 108 -4.83 8.81 13.45
CA SER A 108 -5.71 9.81 14.07
C SER A 108 -5.29 10.26 15.48
N SER A 109 -4.63 9.39 16.26
CA SER A 109 -4.38 9.62 17.69
C SER A 109 -2.91 9.75 18.06
N THR A 110 -1.98 9.77 17.09
CA THR A 110 -0.54 9.85 17.34
C THR A 110 0.16 10.75 16.31
N ASN A 111 1.47 10.97 16.52
CA ASN A 111 2.33 11.69 15.58
C ASN A 111 2.80 10.83 14.40
N TYR A 112 2.43 9.55 14.32
CA TYR A 112 2.73 8.73 13.15
C TYR A 112 2.03 9.28 11.91
N THR A 113 2.72 9.23 10.77
CA THR A 113 2.20 9.75 9.50
C THR A 113 1.94 8.65 8.48
N THR A 114 2.50 7.46 8.67
CA THR A 114 2.31 6.27 7.83
C THR A 114 2.11 5.02 8.68
N CYS A 115 1.37 4.05 8.14
CA CYS A 115 1.15 2.72 8.74
C CYS A 115 1.16 1.66 7.63
N GLY A 116 1.73 0.49 7.87
CA GLY A 116 1.74 -0.57 6.85
C GLY A 116 2.25 -1.89 7.38
N ALA A 117 2.26 -2.89 6.51
CA ALA A 117 2.85 -4.18 6.82
C ALA A 117 4.37 -4.11 6.60
N ILE A 118 5.14 -4.38 7.65
CA ILE A 118 6.60 -4.62 7.63
C ILE A 118 7.40 -3.52 6.93
N LEU A 119 7.87 -2.57 7.74
CA LEU A 119 8.88 -1.62 7.32
C LEU A 119 10.23 -2.36 7.17
N ALA A 120 10.76 -2.35 5.96
CA ALA A 120 12.06 -2.93 5.62
C ALA A 120 13.08 -1.82 5.36
N TYR A 121 14.36 -2.19 5.52
CA TYR A 121 15.50 -1.33 5.24
C TYR A 121 16.48 -2.04 4.31
N ASP A 122 16.83 -1.39 3.20
CA ASP A 122 17.78 -1.85 2.20
C ASP A 122 19.08 -1.03 2.29
N ARG A 123 20.15 -1.67 2.76
CA ARG A 123 21.47 -1.05 2.97
C ARG A 123 22.15 -0.62 1.66
N VAL A 124 21.74 -1.17 0.52
CA VAL A 124 22.38 -0.94 -0.78
C VAL A 124 21.79 0.31 -1.46
N ARG A 125 20.58 0.73 -1.07
CA ARG A 125 19.96 1.94 -1.61
C ARG A 125 20.59 3.20 -1.04
N LYS A 126 20.51 4.28 -1.82
CA LYS A 126 20.95 5.62 -1.42
C LYS A 126 20.34 5.99 -0.06
N PRO A 127 21.10 6.61 0.86
CA PRO A 127 20.55 7.13 2.11
C PRO A 127 19.32 8.01 1.88
N GLY A 128 18.25 7.75 2.65
CA GLY A 128 16.94 8.40 2.52
C GLY A 128 15.97 7.68 1.59
N TRP A 129 16.44 6.69 0.81
CA TRP A 129 15.65 5.89 -0.15
C TRP A 129 15.73 4.39 0.18
N ASN A 130 16.22 4.09 1.38
CA ASN A 130 16.53 2.77 1.90
C ASN A 130 15.39 2.17 2.72
N THR A 131 14.43 2.96 3.17
CA THR A 131 13.27 2.49 3.92
C THR A 131 12.05 2.33 3.02
N TYR A 132 11.28 1.26 3.17
CA TYR A 132 10.05 1.01 2.42
C TYR A 132 9.13 0.03 3.16
N TYR A 133 7.83 0.04 2.85
CA TYR A 133 6.94 -1.05 3.28
C TYR A 133 7.08 -2.22 2.32
N ALA A 134 7.55 -3.35 2.83
CA ALA A 134 7.74 -4.54 2.00
C ALA A 134 6.38 -4.94 1.40
N GLY A 135 6.29 -4.99 0.06
CA GLY A 135 5.03 -5.28 -0.63
C GLY A 135 4.20 -4.05 -1.03
N ASN A 136 4.61 -2.83 -0.67
CA ASN A 136 4.01 -1.56 -1.06
C ASN A 136 2.49 -1.47 -0.80
N MET A 137 2.08 -1.83 0.42
CA MET A 137 0.70 -1.64 0.89
C MET A 137 0.74 -0.89 2.23
N TRP A 138 0.02 0.22 2.32
CA TRP A 138 0.17 1.16 3.43
C TRP A 138 -1.02 2.13 3.55
N TRP A 139 -1.07 2.82 4.68
CA TRP A 139 -1.90 3.98 5.00
C TRP A 139 -1.02 5.19 5.24
N ALA A 140 -1.52 6.40 4.94
CA ALA A 140 -0.83 7.65 5.23
C ALA A 140 -1.79 8.80 5.51
N LYS A 141 -1.29 9.83 6.20
CA LYS A 141 -1.93 11.14 6.27
C LYS A 141 -1.77 11.86 4.94
N CYS A 142 -2.79 12.58 4.49
CA CYS A 142 -2.63 13.41 3.30
C CYS A 142 -1.63 14.57 3.52
N SER A 143 -1.57 15.11 4.73
CA SER A 143 -0.52 16.07 5.11
C SER A 143 0.90 15.51 5.01
N HIS A 144 1.07 14.20 5.10
CA HIS A 144 2.34 13.52 4.84
C HIS A 144 2.62 13.41 3.35
N VAL A 145 1.65 12.90 2.59
CA VAL A 145 1.76 12.79 1.13
C VAL A 145 2.10 14.13 0.48
N ASN A 146 1.52 15.23 0.98
CA ASN A 146 1.76 16.58 0.45
C ASN A 146 3.18 17.11 0.66
N ARG A 147 3.98 16.51 1.56
CA ARG A 147 5.40 16.87 1.78
C ARG A 147 6.35 16.01 0.95
N LEU A 148 5.88 14.91 0.37
CA LEU A 148 6.70 14.03 -0.45
C LEU A 148 7.11 14.71 -1.76
N THR A 149 8.25 14.27 -2.30
CA THR A 149 8.61 14.54 -3.69
C THR A 149 7.48 14.06 -4.59
N ARG A 150 7.05 14.90 -5.54
CA ARG A 150 5.96 14.55 -6.46
C ARG A 150 6.29 13.27 -7.21
N ILE A 151 5.31 12.38 -7.36
CA ILE A 151 5.51 11.03 -7.92
C ILE A 151 6.06 11.07 -9.35
N ASP A 152 5.76 12.11 -10.12
CA ASP A 152 6.24 12.33 -11.49
C ASP A 152 7.72 12.74 -11.58
N LYS A 153 8.38 13.03 -10.46
CA LYS A 153 9.81 13.32 -10.39
C LYS A 153 10.68 12.08 -10.21
N PHE A 154 10.07 10.92 -9.91
CA PHE A 154 10.79 9.64 -9.85
C PHE A 154 11.01 9.09 -11.27
N ASP A 155 12.00 8.22 -11.42
CA ASP A 155 12.20 7.50 -12.69
C ASP A 155 11.02 6.56 -12.96
N GLN A 156 10.10 7.01 -13.82
CA GLN A 156 8.88 6.28 -14.16
C GLN A 156 9.15 4.92 -14.83
N LYS A 157 10.38 4.67 -15.30
CA LYS A 157 10.79 3.38 -15.87
C LYS A 157 11.15 2.36 -14.78
N ASP A 158 11.49 2.83 -13.59
CA ASP A 158 11.82 1.97 -12.45
C ASP A 158 10.58 1.79 -11.55
N ARG A 159 10.03 0.57 -11.59
CA ARG A 159 8.90 0.16 -10.74
C ARG A 159 9.25 0.15 -9.25
N TYR A 160 10.52 0.05 -8.84
CA TYR A 160 10.88 -0.04 -7.43
C TYR A 160 10.82 1.33 -6.72
N MET A 161 10.78 2.42 -7.49
CA MET A 161 10.60 3.77 -6.97
C MET A 161 9.24 3.97 -6.30
N THR A 162 8.21 3.22 -6.72
CA THR A 162 6.89 3.28 -6.09
C THR A 162 6.89 2.67 -4.68
N GLU A 163 7.80 1.70 -4.41
CA GLU A 163 7.90 1.06 -3.09
C GLU A 163 8.45 2.00 -2.00
N ILE A 164 9.26 2.98 -2.39
CA ILE A 164 9.86 3.97 -1.47
C ILE A 164 9.05 5.26 -1.36
N TYR A 165 8.03 5.45 -2.20
CA TYR A 165 7.35 6.73 -2.33
C TYR A 165 6.84 7.27 -0.98
N VAL A 166 6.08 6.46 -0.24
CA VAL A 166 5.48 6.90 1.04
C VAL A 166 6.53 7.14 2.14
N THR A 167 7.73 6.58 1.98
CA THR A 167 8.84 6.63 2.95
C THR A 167 9.98 7.53 2.48
N SER A 168 9.83 8.28 1.38
CA SER A 168 10.92 9.06 0.79
C SER A 168 11.22 10.40 1.47
N GLU A 169 10.46 10.78 2.52
CA GLU A 169 10.77 11.96 3.34
C GLU A 169 11.73 11.57 4.48
N PRO A 170 12.81 12.32 4.73
CA PRO A 170 13.66 12.09 5.89
C PRO A 170 12.93 12.44 7.21
N ASN A 171 13.23 11.71 8.30
CA ASN A 171 12.74 11.95 9.67
C ASN A 171 11.24 11.69 9.93
N ILE A 172 10.68 10.62 9.38
CA ILE A 172 9.28 10.24 9.59
C ILE A 172 9.11 9.36 10.85
N GLY A 173 8.05 9.61 11.62
CA GLY A 173 7.50 8.63 12.54
C GLY A 173 6.72 7.55 11.76
N HIS A 174 7.29 6.36 11.64
CA HIS A 174 6.65 5.21 11.00
C HIS A 174 6.03 4.26 12.02
N PHE A 175 4.89 3.66 11.67
CA PHE A 175 4.36 2.48 12.35
C PHE A 175 4.37 1.26 11.42
N ASN A 176 4.72 0.10 11.96
CA ASN A 176 4.71 -1.18 11.27
C ASN A 176 4.04 -2.28 12.10
N CYS A 177 3.39 -3.21 11.41
CA CYS A 177 3.03 -4.50 12.01
C CYS A 177 4.02 -5.57 11.57
N HIS A 178 4.26 -6.58 12.41
CA HIS A 178 5.18 -7.67 12.12
C HIS A 178 4.50 -9.05 12.23
N TYR A 179 5.15 -10.05 11.65
CA TYR A 179 4.76 -11.44 11.86
C TYR A 179 6.01 -12.17 12.33
N ILE A 180 5.99 -12.74 13.54
CA ILE A 180 7.17 -13.31 14.20
C ILE A 180 7.74 -14.53 13.44
N ASN A 181 6.96 -15.13 12.52
CA ASN A 181 7.35 -16.34 11.78
C ASN A 181 7.51 -16.13 10.26
N LEU A 182 8.12 -15.02 9.83
CA LEU A 182 8.32 -14.70 8.41
C LEU A 182 9.39 -15.53 7.68
N HIS A 183 10.05 -16.45 8.39
CA HIS A 183 11.19 -17.21 7.85
C HIS A 183 10.84 -18.55 7.19
N LEU A 184 9.56 -18.93 7.07
CA LEU A 184 9.20 -20.25 6.52
C LEU A 184 7.96 -20.18 5.62
N PRO A 185 7.86 -21.08 4.62
CA PRO A 185 6.70 -21.21 3.73
C PRO A 185 5.54 -21.88 4.48
N ILE A 186 5.12 -21.28 5.60
CA ILE A 186 4.02 -21.76 6.42
C ILE A 186 2.82 -20.87 6.11
N SER A 187 1.64 -21.47 6.07
CA SER A 187 0.37 -20.77 5.94
C SER A 187 0.28 -19.64 6.99
N PHE A 188 -0.11 -18.45 6.54
CA PHE A 188 -0.31 -17.31 7.43
C PHE A 188 -1.39 -17.64 8.47
N ASN A 189 -1.04 -17.64 9.76
CA ASN A 189 -1.97 -17.83 10.86
C ASN A 189 -2.23 -16.49 11.55
N LYS A 190 -3.47 -15.98 11.47
CA LYS A 190 -3.89 -14.71 12.07
C LYS A 190 -3.66 -14.63 13.57
N GLN A 191 -3.70 -15.75 14.29
CA GLN A 191 -3.49 -15.81 15.74
C GLN A 191 -2.04 -15.47 16.14
N ASN A 192 -1.09 -15.61 15.21
CA ASN A 192 0.34 -15.33 15.44
C ASN A 192 0.76 -13.94 14.91
N ALA A 193 -0.19 -13.15 14.41
CA ALA A 193 0.08 -11.82 13.88
C ALA A 193 0.12 -10.79 15.02
N SER A 194 1.23 -10.07 15.17
CA SER A 194 1.41 -9.05 16.21
C SER A 194 1.86 -7.72 15.62
N CYS A 195 1.21 -6.63 16.02
CA CYS A 195 1.68 -5.29 15.67
C CYS A 195 2.58 -4.79 16.79
N ALA A 196 3.81 -4.40 16.44
CA ALA A 196 4.77 -3.85 17.39
C ALA A 196 5.27 -2.52 16.85
N ILE A 197 5.35 -1.51 17.72
CA ILE A 197 5.94 -0.22 17.39
C ILE A 197 7.46 -0.42 17.33
N ASN A 198 8.09 -0.50 16.14
CA ASN A 198 9.54 -0.66 16.06
C ASN A 198 10.21 -0.09 14.79
N TYR A 199 11.52 0.17 14.92
CA TYR A 199 12.46 0.50 13.85
C TYR A 199 12.41 -0.52 12.67
N PRO A 200 12.87 -0.14 11.46
CA PRO A 200 12.83 -1.03 10.29
C PRO A 200 13.42 -2.42 10.58
N LEU A 201 12.76 -3.48 10.10
CA LEU A 201 13.38 -4.80 10.10
C LEU A 201 14.56 -4.80 9.13
N TRP A 202 15.71 -5.22 9.62
CA TRP A 202 16.91 -5.41 8.82
C TRP A 202 16.72 -6.64 7.95
N TRP A 203 16.45 -6.44 6.66
CA TRP A 203 16.55 -7.52 5.68
C TRP A 203 17.91 -7.38 5.01
N ALA A 204 18.85 -8.24 5.38
CA ALA A 204 20.05 -8.46 4.57
C ALA A 204 19.59 -9.19 3.30
N ARG A 205 19.65 -8.51 2.16
CA ARG A 205 19.84 -9.19 0.88
C ARG A 205 21.32 -9.16 0.57
#